data_AF-A0A0X6ZPZ8-F1
#
_entry.id   AF-A0A0X6ZPZ8-F1
#
_cell.length_a   1.000
_cell.length_b   1.000
_cell.length_c   1.000
_cell.angle_alpha   90.00
_cell.angle_beta   90.00
_cell.angle_gamma   90.00
#
_symmetry.space_group_name_H-M   'P 1'
#
loop_
_entity.id
_entity.type
_entity.pdbx_description
1 polymer ?
#
loop_
_entity_poly.entity_id
_entity_poly.type
_entity_poly.pdbx_seq_one_letter_code
_entity_poly.pdbx_strand_id
1 'polypeptide(L)'
;MMHKANTFTRTALSALVLSLGAMSAPAISQAQDAAPAAQGAGAPPLGWFKTCSKQEDNDVCVVQNVVLAQNGQMITAVGLITVEGKVNRKLLQVSVPTARLVPPGVMMQIDGGKGQKLDYAVCLPDKCTAEVPLTDAMIASLKKGSEVVFTSINFRRAPNPIKIALSGFTGAYDGPAITQSQLAESQRSLQEGMQKKAEEARKKLEAAQDAAKGAPKP
;
A
#
# COMPACT_ATOMS: atom_id res chain seq x y z
N MET A 1 -55.08 -34.73 -34.73
CA MET A 1 -56.02 -33.67 -35.15
C MET A 1 -55.24 -32.60 -35.90
N MET A 2 -55.67 -32.35 -37.14
CA MET A 2 -55.59 -31.11 -37.91
C MET A 2 -54.26 -30.36 -38.07
N HIS A 3 -53.76 -30.47 -39.31
CA HIS A 3 -52.98 -29.47 -40.04
C HIS A 3 -53.53 -28.04 -39.94
N LYS A 4 -52.64 -27.05 -39.99
CA LYS A 4 -52.81 -25.89 -40.87
C LYS A 4 -51.46 -25.23 -41.20
N ALA A 5 -51.12 -25.28 -42.47
CA ALA A 5 -50.02 -24.58 -43.10
C ALA A 5 -50.31 -23.08 -43.25
N ASN A 6 -49.27 -22.26 -43.43
CA ASN A 6 -49.28 -21.34 -44.57
C ASN A 6 -47.86 -20.96 -45.04
N THR A 7 -47.60 -21.37 -46.27
CA THR A 7 -46.63 -20.90 -47.27
C THR A 7 -46.48 -19.37 -47.34
N PHE A 8 -45.28 -18.87 -47.66
CA PHE A 8 -45.03 -18.07 -48.87
C PHE A 8 -43.51 -17.82 -49.07
N THR A 9 -43.01 -18.33 -50.19
CA THR A 9 -41.76 -18.02 -50.88
C THR A 9 -41.54 -16.53 -51.12
N ARG A 10 -40.29 -16.05 -51.02
CA ARG A 10 -39.66 -15.17 -52.04
C ARG A 10 -38.17 -14.95 -51.82
N THR A 11 -37.40 -15.45 -52.77
CA THR A 11 -35.99 -15.16 -53.06
C THR A 11 -35.77 -13.68 -53.38
N ALA A 12 -34.71 -13.08 -52.85
CA ALA A 12 -34.05 -11.94 -53.48
C ALA A 12 -32.54 -11.96 -53.12
N LEU A 13 -31.75 -12.33 -54.12
CA LEU A 13 -30.30 -12.11 -54.18
C LEU A 13 -30.08 -10.60 -54.42
N SER A 14 -29.20 -9.97 -53.63
CA SER A 14 -28.48 -8.77 -54.04
C SER A 14 -27.03 -8.88 -53.57
N ALA A 15 -26.13 -8.85 -54.55
CA ALA A 15 -24.69 -8.86 -54.40
C ALA A 15 -24.14 -7.42 -54.32
N LEU A 16 -23.03 -7.20 -53.61
CA LEU A 16 -21.71 -6.80 -54.14
C LEU A 16 -20.83 -6.08 -53.08
N VAL A 17 -19.80 -6.77 -52.61
CA VAL A 17 -18.35 -6.44 -52.58
C VAL A 17 -17.86 -5.06 -52.06
N LEU A 18 -16.78 -5.13 -51.27
CA LEU A 18 -15.68 -4.18 -50.99
C LEU A 18 -15.68 -3.49 -49.61
N SER A 19 -14.95 -4.09 -48.68
CA SER A 19 -14.12 -3.30 -47.75
C SER A 19 -12.76 -3.95 -47.55
N LEU A 20 -11.75 -3.13 -47.81
CA LEU A 20 -10.33 -3.36 -47.85
C LEU A 20 -9.75 -3.79 -46.49
N GLY A 21 -8.79 -4.71 -46.55
CA GLY A 21 -7.42 -4.45 -46.08
C GLY A 21 -7.24 -4.13 -44.60
N ALA A 22 -6.83 -5.16 -43.86
CA ALA A 22 -6.20 -5.03 -42.55
C ALA A 22 -4.97 -4.10 -42.59
N MET A 23 -4.99 -3.05 -41.77
CA MET A 23 -3.77 -2.41 -41.28
C MET A 23 -3.71 -2.58 -39.77
N SER A 24 -2.99 -3.61 -39.35
CA SER A 24 -2.47 -3.78 -38.00
C SER A 24 -1.41 -2.71 -37.75
N ALA A 25 -1.76 -1.69 -36.96
CA ALA A 25 -0.78 -0.83 -36.30
C ALA A 25 -0.37 -1.48 -34.96
N PRO A 26 0.92 -1.46 -34.57
CA PRO A 26 1.35 -2.00 -33.30
C PRO A 26 0.79 -1.13 -32.18
N ALA A 27 0.03 -1.75 -31.27
CA ALA A 27 -0.30 -1.16 -30.00
C ALA A 27 1.01 -0.88 -29.25
N ILE A 28 1.41 0.39 -29.19
CA ILE A 28 2.46 0.84 -28.28
C ILE A 28 1.95 0.55 -26.89
N SER A 29 2.51 -0.49 -26.28
CA SER A 29 2.40 -0.78 -24.87
C SER A 29 2.94 0.44 -24.12
N GLN A 30 2.03 1.29 -23.64
CA GLN A 30 2.40 2.26 -22.61
C GLN A 30 2.66 1.46 -21.34
N ALA A 31 3.93 1.13 -21.12
CA ALA A 31 4.44 0.93 -19.78
C ALA A 31 4.16 2.23 -19.02
N GLN A 32 3.05 2.25 -18.29
CA GLN A 32 2.84 3.22 -17.22
C GLN A 32 3.85 2.87 -16.14
N ASP A 33 5.02 3.51 -16.21
CA ASP A 33 5.81 3.78 -15.02
C ASP A 33 4.90 4.55 -14.06
N ALA A 34 4.31 3.81 -13.12
CA ALA A 34 3.52 4.36 -12.04
C ALA A 34 4.46 5.23 -11.20
N ALA A 35 4.41 6.54 -11.42
CA ALA A 35 4.97 7.50 -10.47
C ALA A 35 4.36 7.22 -9.09
N PRO A 36 5.15 7.17 -8.01
CA PRO A 36 4.60 7.03 -6.67
C PRO A 36 3.66 8.20 -6.42
N ALA A 37 2.42 7.90 -6.02
CA ALA A 37 1.43 8.90 -5.65
C ALA A 37 2.05 9.85 -4.62
N ALA A 38 2.00 11.15 -4.90
CA ALA A 38 2.49 12.19 -4.02
C ALA A 38 1.88 12.00 -2.63
N GLN A 39 2.71 11.67 -1.64
CA GLN A 39 2.26 11.59 -0.25
C GLN A 39 1.86 13.00 0.20
N GLY A 40 0.56 13.20 0.47
CA GLY A 40 0.04 14.47 0.98
C GLY A 40 0.61 14.81 2.36
N ALA A 41 0.56 16.09 2.73
CA ALA A 41 0.90 16.56 4.07
C ALA A 41 0.08 15.77 5.13
N GLY A 42 0.77 15.01 5.99
CA GLY A 42 0.15 14.13 6.99
C GLY A 42 0.28 12.63 6.73
N ALA A 43 0.82 12.20 5.58
CA ALA A 43 1.12 10.77 5.36
C ALA A 43 2.27 10.29 6.28
N PRO A 44 2.19 9.08 6.85
CA PRO A 44 3.29 8.51 7.63
C PRO A 44 4.58 8.38 6.80
N PRO A 45 5.76 8.44 7.42
CA PRO A 45 7.01 8.12 6.75
C PRO A 45 6.97 6.77 6.05
N LEU A 46 7.71 6.68 4.96
CA LEU A 46 7.92 5.42 4.28
C LEU A 46 8.85 4.53 5.10
N GLY A 47 8.46 3.26 5.25
CA GLY A 47 9.27 2.27 5.96
C GLY A 47 9.13 2.34 7.48
N TRP A 48 10.13 1.78 8.16
CA TRP A 48 10.16 1.71 9.61
C TRP A 48 10.70 3.00 10.22
N PHE A 49 10.01 3.49 11.25
CA PHE A 49 10.44 4.66 12.01
C PHE A 49 10.06 4.53 13.47
N LYS A 50 10.78 5.27 14.34
CA LYS A 50 10.50 5.32 15.77
C LYS A 50 9.98 6.69 16.15
N THR A 51 8.93 6.75 16.94
CA THR A 51 8.46 7.97 17.60
C THR A 51 8.41 7.73 19.11
N CYS A 52 8.75 8.72 19.92
CA CYS A 52 8.58 8.66 21.37
C CYS A 52 7.81 9.89 21.84
N SER A 53 6.92 9.71 22.79
CA SER A 53 6.19 10.79 23.45
C SER A 53 6.01 10.48 24.93
N LYS A 54 5.92 11.54 25.73
CA LYS A 54 5.58 11.42 27.14
C LYS A 54 4.06 11.41 27.30
N GLN A 55 3.52 10.42 27.99
CA GLN A 55 2.10 10.29 28.32
C GLN A 55 1.97 10.15 29.83
N GLU A 56 1.51 11.21 30.49
CA GLU A 56 1.45 11.30 31.95
C GLU A 56 2.82 10.97 32.59
N ASP A 57 2.87 9.95 33.45
CA ASP A 57 4.06 9.46 34.14
C ASP A 57 4.84 8.39 33.35
N ASN A 58 4.51 8.18 32.07
CA ASN A 58 5.13 7.14 31.24
C ASN A 58 5.74 7.72 29.95
N ASP A 59 6.86 7.15 29.54
CA ASP A 59 7.45 7.36 28.23
C ASP A 59 6.96 6.25 27.29
N VAL A 60 6.37 6.65 26.17
CA VAL A 60 5.78 5.74 25.18
C VAL A 60 6.55 5.87 23.88
N CYS A 61 7.28 4.82 23.52
CA CYS A 61 8.00 4.70 22.27
C CYS A 61 7.35 3.68 21.35
N VAL A 62 7.19 4.03 20.08
CA VAL A 62 6.58 3.17 19.06
C VAL A 62 7.50 3.08 17.87
N VAL A 63 7.94 1.86 17.55
CA VAL A 63 8.60 1.53 16.28
C VAL A 63 7.53 1.00 15.34
N GLN A 64 7.28 1.71 14.23
CA GLN A 64 6.10 1.49 13.42
C GLN A 64 6.37 1.54 11.92
N ASN A 65 5.47 0.92 11.17
CA ASN A 65 5.38 0.96 9.72
C ASN A 65 3.90 0.91 9.32
N VAL A 66 3.52 1.75 8.37
CA VAL A 66 2.14 1.87 7.89
C VAL A 66 2.09 1.63 6.39
N VAL A 67 1.32 0.61 6.00
CA VAL A 67 1.03 0.29 4.61
C VAL A 67 -0.27 0.96 4.22
N LEU A 68 -0.19 1.82 3.21
CA LEU A 68 -1.33 2.54 2.63
C LEU A 68 -1.67 1.98 1.25
N ALA A 69 -2.95 2.02 0.88
CA ALA A 69 -3.41 1.86 -0.48
C ALA A 69 -3.12 3.13 -1.30
N GLN A 70 -3.26 3.02 -2.63
CA GLN A 70 -3.02 4.16 -3.54
C GLN A 70 -3.93 5.37 -3.25
N ASN A 71 -5.13 5.12 -2.72
CA ASN A 71 -6.07 6.15 -2.30
C ASN A 71 -5.78 6.72 -0.89
N GLY A 72 -4.67 6.34 -0.26
CA GLY A 72 -4.27 6.78 1.08
C GLY A 72 -4.93 6.02 2.24
N GLN A 73 -5.82 5.05 1.97
CA GLN A 73 -6.45 4.27 3.04
C GLN A 73 -5.44 3.30 3.68
N MET A 74 -5.47 3.20 5.01
CA MET A 74 -4.63 2.24 5.74
C MET A 74 -5.03 0.79 5.42
N ILE A 75 -4.06 0.00 4.95
CA ILE A 75 -4.19 -1.44 4.74
C ILE A 75 -3.71 -2.20 5.96
N THR A 76 -2.57 -1.81 6.53
CA THR A 76 -2.05 -2.38 7.78
C THR A 76 -1.15 -1.36 8.46
N ALA A 77 -1.28 -1.22 9.77
CA ALA A 77 -0.32 -0.48 10.59
C ALA A 77 0.25 -1.41 11.65
N VAL A 78 1.57 -1.43 11.79
CA VAL A 78 2.29 -2.24 12.76
C VAL A 78 3.01 -1.32 13.72
N GLY A 79 2.90 -1.57 15.02
CA GLY A 79 3.56 -0.81 16.06
C GLY A 79 4.11 -1.72 17.15
N LEU A 80 5.41 -1.64 17.39
CA LEU A 80 6.05 -2.20 18.57
C LEU A 80 6.06 -1.10 19.63
N ILE A 81 5.15 -1.20 20.59
CA ILE A 81 4.93 -0.20 21.62
C ILE A 81 5.68 -0.61 22.88
N THR A 82 6.53 0.28 23.36
CA THR A 82 7.22 0.17 24.66
C THR A 82 6.74 1.32 25.53
N VAL A 83 6.19 0.98 26.69
CA VAL A 83 5.77 1.91 27.73
C VAL A 83 6.67 1.67 28.93
N GLU A 84 7.36 2.72 29.37
CA GLU A 84 8.29 2.70 30.50
C GLU A 84 7.93 3.83 31.48
N GLY A 85 8.05 3.57 32.79
CA GLY A 85 7.69 4.53 33.83
C GLY A 85 6.86 3.88 34.94
N LYS A 86 5.71 4.49 35.26
CA LYS A 86 4.78 3.98 36.27
C LYS A 86 4.21 2.61 35.91
N VAL A 87 3.95 2.38 34.63
CA VAL A 87 3.61 1.06 34.09
C VAL A 87 4.67 0.65 33.07
N ASN A 88 5.04 -0.63 33.10
CA ASN A 88 6.03 -1.19 32.19
C ASN A 88 5.36 -2.25 31.32
N ARG A 89 5.23 -1.99 30.03
CA ARG A 89 4.56 -2.87 29.07
C ARG A 89 5.24 -2.82 27.72
N LYS A 90 5.40 -3.98 27.09
CA LYS A 90 5.84 -4.09 25.70
C LYS A 90 4.85 -4.94 24.93
N LEU A 91 4.34 -4.40 23.82
CA LEU A 91 3.34 -5.09 22.99
C LEU A 91 3.59 -4.85 21.51
N LEU A 92 3.30 -5.85 20.70
CA LEU A 92 3.17 -5.71 19.26
C LEU A 92 1.70 -5.48 18.96
N GLN A 93 1.40 -4.38 18.28
CA GLN A 93 0.08 -4.02 17.83
C GLN A 93 0.03 -4.07 16.30
N VAL A 94 -1.01 -4.69 15.76
CA VAL A 94 -1.27 -4.75 14.33
C VAL A 94 -2.70 -4.30 14.07
N SER A 95 -2.87 -3.17 13.40
CA SER A 95 -4.17 -2.69 12.93
C SER A 95 -4.40 -3.09 11.48
N VAL A 96 -5.62 -3.56 11.20
CA VAL A 96 -6.11 -3.91 9.86
C VAL A 96 -7.50 -3.31 9.64
N PRO A 97 -7.99 -3.21 8.38
CA PRO A 97 -9.36 -2.81 8.10
C PRO A 97 -10.39 -3.66 8.84
N THR A 98 -11.60 -3.13 8.98
CA THR A 98 -12.75 -3.84 9.56
C THR A 98 -13.23 -5.01 8.69
N ALA A 99 -14.35 -5.62 9.07
CA ALA A 99 -14.94 -6.78 8.40
C ALA A 99 -14.01 -8.02 8.37
N ARG A 100 -13.28 -8.23 9.48
CA ARG A 100 -12.43 -9.39 9.72
C ARG A 100 -13.11 -10.42 10.62
N LEU A 101 -12.80 -11.69 10.41
CA LEU A 101 -13.21 -12.74 11.33
C LEU A 101 -12.35 -12.65 12.58
N VAL A 102 -13.02 -12.49 13.72
CA VAL A 102 -12.35 -12.33 15.02
C VAL A 102 -11.64 -13.60 15.48
N PRO A 103 -12.25 -14.81 15.45
CA PRO A 103 -11.62 -16.00 16.03
C PRO A 103 -10.27 -16.40 15.38
N PRO A 104 -10.07 -16.28 14.05
CA PRO A 104 -8.76 -16.52 13.43
C PRO A 104 -7.66 -15.53 13.85
N GLY A 105 -8.01 -14.32 14.27
CA GLY A 105 -7.05 -13.26 14.56
C GLY A 105 -6.24 -12.82 13.33
N VAL A 106 -5.04 -12.29 13.59
CA VAL A 106 -4.03 -11.99 12.57
C VAL A 106 -2.87 -12.98 12.73
N MET A 107 -2.46 -13.62 11.63
CA MET A 107 -1.28 -14.48 11.62
C MET A 107 -0.04 -13.68 11.23
N MET A 108 0.98 -13.67 12.07
CA MET A 108 2.29 -13.08 11.76
C MET A 108 3.29 -14.19 11.41
N GLN A 109 4.01 -14.04 10.31
CA GLN A 109 5.10 -14.93 9.90
C GLN A 109 6.32 -14.11 9.49
N ILE A 110 7.51 -14.46 9.97
CA ILE A 110 8.77 -13.84 9.58
C ILE A 110 9.50 -14.81 8.66
N ASP A 111 9.85 -14.37 7.46
CA ASP A 111 10.55 -15.16 6.43
C ASP A 111 9.94 -16.56 6.16
N GLY A 112 8.60 -16.67 6.19
CA GLY A 112 7.89 -17.94 6.00
C GLY A 112 8.05 -18.95 7.14
N GLY A 113 8.64 -18.55 8.26
CA GLY A 113 8.79 -19.37 9.47
C GLY A 113 7.45 -19.68 10.17
N LYS A 114 7.56 -20.21 11.40
CA LYS A 114 6.40 -20.58 12.21
C LYS A 114 5.50 -19.36 12.44
N GLY A 115 4.23 -19.52 12.13
CA GLY A 115 3.21 -18.49 12.36
C GLY A 115 2.93 -18.28 13.84
N GLN A 116 2.79 -17.00 14.22
CA GLN A 116 2.30 -16.56 15.51
C GLN A 116 0.92 -15.92 15.34
N LYS A 117 -0.06 -16.42 16.07
CA LYS A 117 -1.40 -15.82 16.11
C LYS A 117 -1.38 -14.60 17.02
N LEU A 118 -1.98 -13.50 16.55
CA LEU A 118 -2.28 -12.32 17.32
C LEU A 118 -3.80 -12.23 17.43
N ASP A 119 -4.32 -12.25 18.66
CA ASP A 119 -5.75 -12.11 18.90
C ASP A 119 -6.17 -10.65 18.81
N TYR A 120 -7.38 -10.42 18.29
CA TYR A 120 -7.95 -9.07 18.26
C TYR A 120 -8.26 -8.61 19.68
N ALA A 121 -7.66 -7.50 20.08
CA ALA A 121 -7.96 -6.82 21.33
C ALA A 121 -9.27 -6.02 21.20
N VAL A 122 -9.46 -5.34 20.06
CA VAL A 122 -10.65 -4.53 19.79
C VAL A 122 -10.90 -4.38 18.29
N CYS A 123 -12.17 -4.34 17.89
CA CYS A 123 -12.61 -3.94 16.56
C CYS A 123 -13.54 -2.74 16.68
N LEU A 124 -13.08 -1.58 16.20
CA LEU A 124 -13.83 -0.34 16.10
C LEU A 124 -14.32 -0.14 14.65
N PRO A 125 -15.24 0.81 14.38
CA PRO A 125 -15.78 1.03 13.04
C PRO A 125 -14.72 1.40 11.97
N ASP A 126 -13.59 1.97 12.39
CA ASP A 126 -12.49 2.36 11.50
C ASP A 126 -11.48 1.23 11.28
N LYS A 127 -11.20 0.41 12.30
CA LYS A 127 -10.18 -0.65 12.24
C LYS A 127 -10.35 -1.74 13.30
N CYS A 128 -9.76 -2.90 13.01
CA CYS A 128 -9.54 -3.96 13.98
C CYS A 128 -8.07 -3.98 14.41
N THR A 129 -7.82 -4.10 15.71
CA THR A 129 -6.48 -4.07 16.30
C THR A 129 -6.21 -5.38 17.03
N ALA A 130 -5.15 -6.07 16.61
CA ALA A 130 -4.64 -7.28 17.24
C ALA A 130 -3.39 -6.96 18.07
N GLU A 131 -3.26 -7.60 19.23
CA GLU A 131 -2.17 -7.36 20.16
C GLU A 131 -1.56 -8.67 20.66
N VAL A 132 -0.27 -8.64 20.94
CA VAL A 132 0.43 -9.72 21.64
C VAL A 132 1.57 -9.12 22.47
N PRO A 133 1.93 -9.70 23.63
CA PRO A 133 3.14 -9.30 24.34
C PRO A 133 4.36 -9.35 23.41
N LEU A 134 5.12 -8.26 23.39
CA LEU A 134 6.33 -8.18 22.59
C LEU A 134 7.48 -8.82 23.35
N THR A 135 8.05 -9.88 22.78
CA THR A 135 9.16 -10.62 23.40
C THR A 135 10.49 -10.27 22.73
N ASP A 136 11.59 -10.42 23.47
CA ASP A 136 12.93 -10.20 22.93
C ASP A 136 13.25 -11.16 21.78
N ALA A 137 12.72 -12.39 21.81
CA ALA A 137 12.87 -13.34 20.72
C ALA A 137 12.18 -12.86 19.44
N MET A 138 10.98 -12.27 19.54
CA MET A 138 10.29 -11.67 18.40
C MET A 138 11.09 -10.48 17.84
N ILE A 139 11.59 -9.60 18.71
CA ILE A 139 12.41 -8.45 18.29
C ILE A 139 13.67 -8.93 17.57
N ALA A 140 14.37 -9.92 18.14
CA ALA A 140 15.56 -10.49 17.53
C ALA A 140 15.27 -11.14 16.17
N SER A 141 14.09 -11.76 16.01
CA SER A 141 13.66 -12.35 14.75
C SER A 141 13.35 -11.27 13.70
N LEU A 142 12.67 -10.19 14.09
CA LEU A 142 12.40 -9.04 13.22
C LEU A 142 13.69 -8.32 12.80
N LYS A 143 14.69 -8.21 13.70
CA LYS A 143 15.99 -7.60 13.37
C LYS A 143 16.81 -8.40 12.36
N LYS A 144 16.69 -9.73 12.42
CA LYS A 144 17.44 -10.66 11.54
C LYS A 144 16.71 -10.93 10.23
N GLY A 145 15.38 -10.80 10.23
CA GLY A 145 14.56 -11.21 9.10
C GLY A 145 14.58 -10.23 7.94
N SER A 146 14.08 -10.69 6.80
CA SER A 146 14.00 -9.91 5.56
C SER A 146 12.59 -9.37 5.32
N GLU A 147 11.57 -10.16 5.64
CA GLU A 147 10.17 -9.78 5.54
C GLU A 147 9.33 -10.33 6.69
N VAL A 148 8.27 -9.60 7.03
CA VAL A 148 7.19 -10.07 7.89
C VAL A 148 5.87 -10.02 7.12
N VAL A 149 5.06 -11.07 7.26
CA VAL A 149 3.76 -11.20 6.62
C VAL A 149 2.68 -11.23 7.70
N PHE A 150 1.72 -10.31 7.60
CA PHE A 150 0.53 -10.28 8.45
C PHE A 150 -0.68 -10.71 7.62
N THR A 151 -1.28 -11.84 7.98
CA THR A 151 -2.44 -12.40 7.28
C THR A 151 -3.69 -12.29 8.15
N SER A 152 -4.64 -11.47 7.72
CA SER A 152 -5.98 -11.39 8.32
C SER A 152 -7.01 -12.11 7.44
N ILE A 153 -8.10 -12.59 8.04
CA ILE A 153 -9.18 -13.27 7.31
C ILE A 153 -10.40 -12.35 7.26
N ASN A 154 -10.93 -12.06 6.07
CA ASN A 154 -12.15 -11.25 5.94
C ASN A 154 -13.44 -12.06 6.22
N PHE A 155 -14.58 -11.37 6.29
CA PHE A 155 -15.90 -11.99 6.54
C PHE A 155 -16.30 -13.06 5.50
N ARG A 156 -15.71 -13.04 4.30
CA ARG A 156 -15.88 -14.07 3.26
C ARG A 156 -14.94 -15.27 3.43
N ARG A 157 -14.24 -15.37 4.56
CA ARG A 157 -13.21 -16.39 4.87
C ARG A 157 -12.02 -16.36 3.90
N ALA A 158 -11.80 -15.27 3.19
CA ALA A 158 -10.64 -15.12 2.31
C ALA A 158 -9.44 -14.54 3.08
N PRO A 159 -8.24 -15.13 2.94
CA PRO A 159 -7.02 -14.59 3.52
C PRO A 159 -6.57 -13.32 2.81
N ASN A 160 -5.99 -12.40 3.57
CA ASN A 160 -5.42 -11.15 3.09
C ASN A 160 -4.00 -10.99 3.64
N PRO A 161 -2.98 -11.56 2.95
CA PRO A 161 -1.59 -11.47 3.36
C PRO A 161 -1.00 -10.11 2.99
N ILE A 162 -0.46 -9.39 3.98
CA ILE A 162 0.24 -8.12 3.80
C ILE A 162 1.71 -8.32 4.13
N LYS A 163 2.56 -8.17 3.12
CA LYS A 163 4.01 -8.26 3.25
C LYS A 163 4.61 -6.92 3.60
N ILE A 164 5.50 -6.90 4.58
CA ILE A 164 6.24 -5.71 5.00
C ILE A 164 7.72 -6.09 5.03
N ALA A 165 8.53 -5.37 4.27
CA ALA A 165 9.98 -5.52 4.31
C ALA A 165 10.51 -5.10 5.70
N LEU A 166 11.48 -5.84 6.22
CA LEU A 166 12.16 -5.54 7.48
C LEU A 166 13.43 -4.68 7.26
N SER A 167 13.68 -4.25 6.03
CA SER A 167 14.72 -3.27 5.74
C SER A 167 14.52 -1.99 6.56
N GLY A 168 15.58 -1.55 7.24
CA GLY A 168 15.53 -0.39 8.13
C GLY A 168 14.90 -0.63 9.50
N PHE A 169 14.31 -1.80 9.77
CA PHE A 169 13.69 -2.11 11.07
C PHE A 169 14.70 -1.99 12.22
N THR A 170 15.86 -2.63 12.11
CA THR A 170 16.91 -2.60 13.15
C THR A 170 17.37 -1.17 13.42
N GLY A 171 17.59 -0.38 12.37
CA GLY A 171 17.98 1.03 12.49
C GLY A 171 16.90 1.87 13.18
N ALA A 172 15.62 1.67 12.84
CA ALA A 172 14.51 2.34 13.51
C ALA A 172 14.38 1.88 14.97
N TYR A 173 14.53 0.59 15.24
CA TYR A 173 14.36 0.01 16.57
C TYR A 173 15.49 0.40 17.53
N ASP A 174 16.74 0.44 17.08
CA ASP A 174 17.89 0.79 17.93
C ASP A 174 18.22 2.29 17.87
N GLY A 175 17.83 2.98 16.80
CA GLY A 175 18.13 4.39 16.57
C GLY A 175 17.26 5.38 17.34
N PRO A 176 17.54 6.68 17.23
CA PRO A 176 16.76 7.73 17.88
C PRO A 176 15.34 7.79 17.32
N ALA A 177 14.41 8.27 18.15
CA ALA A 177 13.09 8.63 17.67
C ALA A 177 13.16 9.85 16.74
N ILE A 178 12.35 9.85 15.69
CA ILE A 178 12.11 11.04 14.90
C ILE A 178 11.11 11.94 15.62
N THR A 179 11.37 13.24 15.62
CA THR A 179 10.47 14.23 16.20
C THR A 179 9.36 14.59 15.21
N GLN A 180 8.24 15.13 15.70
CA GLN A 180 7.20 15.69 14.81
C GLN A 180 7.74 16.78 13.88
N SER A 181 8.69 17.58 14.35
CA SER A 181 9.34 18.61 13.54
C SER A 181 10.17 18.01 12.40
N GLN A 182 10.93 16.95 12.66
CA GLN A 182 11.69 16.24 11.64
C GLN A 182 10.78 15.58 10.60
N LEU A 183 9.62 15.07 11.02
CA LEU A 183 8.59 14.54 10.13
C LEU A 183 8.07 15.62 9.18
N ALA A 184 7.68 16.76 9.75
CA ALA A 184 7.09 17.87 9.01
C ALA A 184 8.10 18.49 8.03
N GLU A 185 9.35 18.63 8.44
CA GLU A 185 10.44 19.13 7.59
C GLU A 185 10.78 18.15 6.46
N SER A 186 10.85 16.85 6.76
CA SER A 186 11.04 15.82 5.74
C SER A 186 9.87 15.80 4.74
N GLN A 187 8.63 15.92 5.20
CA GLN A 187 7.46 16.00 4.32
C GLN A 187 7.48 17.26 3.44
N ARG A 188 7.85 18.40 4.02
CA ARG A 188 7.93 19.67 3.29
C ARG A 188 9.01 19.64 2.21
N SER A 189 10.21 19.18 2.54
CA SER A 189 11.33 19.09 1.59
C SER A 189 11.03 18.12 0.44
N LEU A 190 10.33 17.01 0.72
CA LEU A 190 9.88 16.09 -0.32
C LEU A 190 8.84 16.74 -1.26
N GLN A 191 7.87 17.48 -0.72
CA GLN A 191 6.86 18.18 -1.52
C GLN A 191 7.50 19.26 -2.41
N GLU A 192 8.38 20.08 -1.85
CA GLU A 192 9.13 21.10 -2.59
C GLU A 192 9.99 20.47 -3.69
N GLY A 193 10.66 19.34 -3.39
CA GLY A 193 11.45 18.59 -4.36
C GLY A 193 10.62 18.00 -5.51
N MET A 194 9.43 17.46 -5.22
CA MET A 194 8.51 16.96 -6.24
C MET A 194 7.98 18.07 -7.14
N GLN A 195 7.60 19.22 -6.56
CA GLN A 195 7.13 20.38 -7.32
C GLN A 195 8.21 20.89 -8.27
N LYS A 196 9.45 21.03 -7.77
CA LYS A 196 10.59 21.47 -8.58
C LYS A 196 10.86 20.52 -9.75
N LYS A 197 10.87 19.20 -9.50
CA LYS A 197 11.06 18.19 -10.57
C LYS A 197 9.93 18.21 -11.59
N ALA A 198 8.68 18.41 -11.16
CA ALA A 198 7.54 18.52 -12.06
C ALA A 198 7.63 19.75 -12.96
N GLU A 199 8.06 20.90 -12.42
CA GLU A 199 8.29 22.12 -13.21
C GLU A 199 9.43 21.96 -14.20
N GLU A 200 10.55 21.36 -13.78
CA GLU A 200 11.69 21.05 -14.65
C GLU A 200 11.30 20.10 -15.79
N ALA A 201 10.50 19.07 -15.49
CA ALA A 201 9.97 18.16 -16.50
C ALA A 201 9.03 18.89 -17.48
N ARG A 202 8.16 19.77 -16.99
CA ARG A 202 7.27 20.58 -17.83
C ARG A 202 8.05 21.45 -18.80
N LYS A 203 9.05 22.19 -18.30
CA LYS A 203 9.93 23.05 -19.12
C LYS A 203 10.69 22.26 -20.19
N LYS A 204 11.18 21.05 -19.85
CA LYS A 204 11.85 20.17 -20.82
C LYS A 204 10.90 19.69 -21.92
N LEU A 205 9.66 19.36 -21.57
CA LEU A 205 8.63 18.95 -22.53
C LEU A 205 8.23 20.11 -23.44
N GLU A 206 8.05 21.32 -22.90
CA GLU A 206 7.78 22.55 -23.67
C GLU A 206 8.91 22.82 -24.68
N ALA A 207 10.17 22.81 -24.23
CA ALA A 207 11.32 23.01 -25.11
C ALA A 207 11.46 21.93 -26.21
N ALA A 208 11.15 20.67 -25.88
CA ALA A 208 11.17 19.58 -26.87
C ALA A 208 10.04 19.73 -27.90
N GLN A 209 8.86 20.22 -27.50
CA GLN A 209 7.75 20.51 -28.40
C GLN A 209 8.06 21.67 -29.34
N ASP A 210 8.71 22.72 -28.84
CA ASP A 210 9.10 23.87 -29.65
C ASP A 210 10.19 23.52 -30.66
N ALA A 211 11.17 22.71 -30.25
CA ALA A 211 12.19 22.17 -31.16
C ALA A 211 11.59 21.29 -32.26
N ALA A 212 10.57 20.47 -31.95
CA ALA A 212 9.89 19.64 -32.92
C ALA A 212 9.01 20.43 -33.91
N LYS A 213 8.45 21.57 -33.48
CA LYS A 213 7.66 22.48 -34.34
C LYS A 213 8.54 23.38 -35.24
N GLY A 214 9.80 23.60 -34.87
CA GLY A 214 10.76 24.40 -35.64
C GLY A 214 11.58 23.63 -36.69
N ALA A 215 11.47 22.29 -36.74
CA ALA A 215 12.15 21.49 -37.76
C ALA A 215 11.49 21.70 -39.14
N PRO A 216 12.24 22.11 -40.19
CA PRO A 216 11.68 22.29 -41.52
C PRO A 216 11.13 20.97 -42.04
N LYS A 217 9.92 21.01 -42.62
CA LYS A 217 9.34 19.88 -43.35
C LYS A 217 10.25 19.57 -44.55
N PRO A 218 10.57 18.29 -44.83
CA PRO A 218 11.42 17.92 -45.97
C PRO A 218 10.82 18.36 -47.30
#